data_AF-A0A3M0YIT5-F1
#
_entry.id   AF-A0A3M0YIT5-F1
#
_cell.length_a   1.000
_cell.length_b   1.000
_cell.length_c   1.000
_cell.angle_alpha   90.00
_cell.angle_beta   90.00
_cell.angle_gamma   90.00
#
_symmetry.space_group_name_H-M   'P 1'
#
loop_
_entity.id
_entity.type
_entity.pdbx_description
1 polymer ?
#
loop_
_entity_poly.entity_id
_entity_poly.type
_entity_poly.pdbx_seq_one_letter_code
_entity_poly.pdbx_strand_id
1 'polypeptide(L)'
;MTTNAFNFLEFEQPIVELRAKIEELRLVTDENERLNLSDEIAHLEAKCRELTESIFGALTPWQIAQLARHPQRPYTLDYIPLIFTEFQELHGDRTFADDPAIVGGVARLEGKPVMVIGHQKGRDTREKVHRNFGMPRPEGYRKAMRLME
;
A
#
# COMPACT_ATOMS: atom_id res chain seq x y z
N MET A 1 24.90 9.61 4.51
CA MET A 1 23.91 8.63 5.01
C MET A 1 22.67 9.41 5.40
N THR A 2 21.82 9.72 4.42
CA THR A 2 20.56 10.46 4.61
C THR A 2 19.46 9.46 4.92
N THR A 3 19.00 9.49 6.16
CA THR A 3 17.95 8.66 6.73
C THR A 3 16.58 9.03 6.13
N ASN A 4 15.89 8.01 5.61
CA ASN A 4 14.47 7.91 5.31
C ASN A 4 13.80 9.07 4.53
N ALA A 5 13.83 8.93 3.20
CA ALA A 5 12.78 9.45 2.35
C ALA A 5 11.44 8.77 2.70
N PHE A 6 10.71 9.34 3.64
CA PHE A 6 9.28 9.11 3.66
C PHE A 6 8.72 9.68 2.35
N ASN A 7 8.28 8.78 1.47
CA ASN A 7 7.73 9.10 0.16
C ASN A 7 6.34 9.73 0.31
N PHE A 8 6.25 10.95 0.82
CA PHE A 8 4.99 11.68 0.95
C PHE A 8 4.68 12.46 -0.32
N LEU A 9 3.39 12.65 -0.59
CA LEU A 9 2.93 13.54 -1.65
C LEU A 9 2.94 14.99 -1.14
N GLU A 10 3.09 15.95 -2.06
CA GLU A 10 3.20 17.38 -1.71
C GLU A 10 2.03 17.87 -0.84
N PHE A 11 0.81 17.44 -1.18
CA PHE A 11 -0.39 17.81 -0.43
C PHE A 11 -0.52 17.11 0.95
N GLU A 12 0.34 16.12 1.24
CA GLU A 12 0.40 15.46 2.55
C GLU A 12 1.37 16.18 3.51
N GLN A 13 2.20 17.10 3.02
CA GLN A 13 3.18 17.82 3.85
C GLN A 13 2.59 18.43 5.14
N PRO A 14 1.42 19.11 5.11
CA PRO A 14 0.85 19.68 6.34
C PRO A 14 0.52 18.62 7.40
N ILE A 15 0.15 17.40 6.98
CA ILE A 15 -0.14 16.27 7.87
C ILE A 15 1.16 15.72 8.45
N VAL A 16 2.19 15.61 7.61
CA VAL A 16 3.51 15.09 7.98
C VAL A 16 4.18 15.97 9.02
N GLU A 17 4.18 17.29 8.80
CA GLU A 17 4.74 18.27 9.74
C GLU A 17 4.04 18.20 11.10
N LEU A 18 2.71 18.11 11.10
CA LEU A 18 1.93 18.04 12.32
C LEU A 18 2.18 16.72 13.08
N ARG A 19 2.29 15.59 12.35
CA ARG A 19 2.68 14.29 12.94
C ARG A 19 4.08 14.31 13.53
N ALA A 20 5.04 14.93 12.84
CA ALA A 20 6.41 15.05 13.33
C ALA A 20 6.43 15.85 14.65
N LYS A 21 5.66 16.93 14.73
CA LYS A 21 5.51 17.73 15.96
C LYS A 21 4.86 16.93 17.10
N ILE A 22 3.84 16.12 16.81
CA ILE A 22 3.20 15.24 17.80
C ILE A 22 4.22 14.24 18.36
N GLU A 23 5.03 13.60 17.51
CA GLU A 23 6.05 12.65 17.95
C GLU A 23 7.17 13.30 18.75
N GLU A 24 7.60 14.51 18.38
CA GLU A 24 8.58 15.27 19.17
C GLU A 24 8.06 15.56 20.59
N LEU A 25 6.80 15.99 20.72
CA LEU A 25 6.16 16.24 22.02
C LEU A 25 6.00 14.97 22.86
N ARG A 26 5.73 13.82 22.22
CA ARG A 26 5.68 12.52 22.91
C ARG A 26 7.02 12.16 23.52
N LEU A 27 8.10 12.26 22.74
CA LEU A 27 9.45 11.95 23.22
C LEU A 27 9.85 12.83 24.42
N VAL A 28 9.57 14.14 24.36
CA VAL A 28 9.89 15.07 25.46
C VAL A 28 9.07 14.76 26.73
N THR A 29 7.83 14.30 26.58
CA THR A 29 6.95 13.90 27.69
C THR A 29 7.47 12.64 28.38
N ASP A 30 7.90 11.66 27.59
CA ASP A 30 8.46 10.40 28.10
C ASP A 30 9.80 10.62 28.82
N GLU A 31 10.62 11.57 28.37
CA GLU A 31 11.90 11.93 29.01
C GLU A 31 11.74 12.76 30.29
N ASN A 32 10.61 13.46 30.46
CA ASN A 32 10.37 14.36 31.58
C ASN A 32 8.98 14.13 32.20
N GLU A 33 8.85 13.12 33.06
CA GLU A 33 7.60 12.74 33.78
C GLU A 33 6.89 13.90 34.53
N ARG A 34 7.55 15.05 34.72
CA ARG A 34 6.98 16.24 35.36
C ARG A 34 6.23 17.18 34.40
N LEU A 35 6.38 17.01 33.09
CA LEU A 35 5.69 17.79 32.06
C LEU A 35 4.48 17.00 31.57
N ASN A 36 3.28 17.38 32.02
CA ASN A 36 2.05 16.72 31.57
C ASN A 36 1.53 17.42 30.30
N LEU A 37 2.06 17.03 29.13
CA LEU A 37 1.69 17.57 27.81
C LEU A 37 0.58 16.75 27.11
N SER A 38 -0.06 15.85 27.84
CA SER A 38 -1.06 14.91 27.30
C SER A 38 -2.25 15.63 26.62
N ASP A 39 -2.75 16.71 27.21
CA ASP A 39 -3.86 17.50 26.65
C ASP A 39 -3.47 18.19 25.34
N GLU A 40 -2.24 18.70 25.23
CA GLU A 40 -1.75 19.36 24.01
C GLU A 40 -1.51 18.34 22.89
N ILE A 41 -0.96 17.17 23.23
CA ILE A 41 -0.82 16.04 22.30
C ILE A 41 -2.21 15.64 21.76
N ALA A 42 -3.20 15.45 22.65
CA ALA A 42 -4.56 15.09 22.25
C ALA A 42 -5.20 16.14 21.33
N HIS A 43 -4.98 17.43 21.61
CA HIS A 43 -5.46 18.52 20.77
C HIS A 43 -4.81 18.51 19.38
N LEU A 44 -3.49 18.31 19.30
CA LEU A 44 -2.76 18.23 18.03
C LEU A 44 -3.17 17.00 17.22
N GLU A 45 -3.43 15.86 17.86
CA GLU A 45 -3.94 14.66 17.20
C GLU A 45 -5.34 14.87 16.63
N ALA A 46 -6.24 15.55 17.36
CA ALA A 46 -7.55 15.92 16.85
C ALA A 46 -7.43 16.81 15.61
N LYS A 47 -6.60 17.85 15.69
CA LYS A 47 -6.32 18.74 14.54
C LYS A 47 -5.70 18.00 13.35
N CYS A 48 -4.82 17.02 13.61
CA CYS A 48 -4.23 16.19 12.56
C CYS A 48 -5.27 15.32 11.86
N ARG A 49 -6.23 14.77 12.60
CA ARG A 49 -7.35 14.01 12.02
C ARG A 49 -8.23 14.89 11.15
N GLU A 50 -8.66 16.05 11.66
CA GLU A 50 -9.49 17.00 10.91
C GLU A 50 -8.79 17.47 9.61
N LEU A 51 -7.50 17.79 9.70
CA LEU A 51 -6.71 18.20 8.53
C LEU A 51 -6.60 17.07 7.50
N THR A 52 -6.40 15.83 7.96
CA THR A 52 -6.36 14.65 7.09
C THR A 52 -7.70 14.49 6.38
N GLU A 53 -8.82 14.52 7.10
CA GLU A 53 -10.16 14.40 6.52
C GLU A 53 -10.44 15.53 5.52
N SER A 54 -10.06 16.76 5.84
CA SER A 54 -10.25 17.90 4.94
C SER A 54 -9.44 17.78 3.65
N ILE A 55 -8.19 17.33 3.71
CA ILE A 55 -7.32 17.19 2.53
C ILE A 55 -7.81 16.03 1.65
N PHE A 56 -8.03 14.86 2.25
CA PHE A 56 -8.46 13.67 1.50
C PHE A 56 -9.92 13.75 1.04
N GLY A 57 -10.76 14.57 1.68
CA GLY A 57 -12.15 14.81 1.27
C GLY A 57 -12.29 15.73 0.05
N ALA A 58 -11.26 16.52 -0.30
CA ALA A 58 -11.30 17.51 -1.37
C ALA A 58 -10.13 17.36 -2.38
N LEU A 59 -9.70 16.13 -2.65
CA LEU A 59 -8.61 15.88 -3.59
C LEU A 59 -8.98 16.26 -5.03
N THR A 60 -8.06 16.92 -5.70
CA THR A 60 -8.14 17.17 -7.14
C THR A 60 -7.91 15.89 -7.96
N PRO A 61 -8.38 15.80 -9.21
CA PRO A 61 -8.15 14.64 -10.07
C PRO A 61 -6.67 14.27 -10.22
N TRP A 62 -5.78 15.26 -10.26
CA TRP A 62 -4.33 15.02 -10.34
C TRP A 62 -3.78 14.40 -9.05
N GLN A 63 -4.19 14.90 -7.88
CA GLN A 63 -3.78 14.36 -6.59
C GLN A 63 -4.27 12.91 -6.39
N ILE A 64 -5.48 12.59 -6.87
CA ILE A 64 -5.99 11.21 -6.88
C ILE A 64 -5.08 10.31 -7.74
N ALA A 65 -4.66 10.78 -8.92
CA ALA A 65 -3.74 10.03 -9.78
C ALA A 65 -2.36 9.83 -9.13
N GLN A 66 -1.85 10.82 -8.40
CA GLN A 66 -0.62 10.70 -7.60
C GLN A 66 -0.78 9.66 -6.49
N LEU A 67 -1.89 9.68 -5.75
CA LEU A 67 -2.19 8.69 -4.69
C LEU A 67 -2.32 7.27 -5.25
N ALA A 68 -2.96 7.11 -6.42
CA ALA A 68 -3.03 5.84 -7.12
C ALA A 68 -1.65 5.29 -7.53
N ARG A 69 -0.63 6.15 -7.63
CA ARG A 69 0.75 5.79 -7.96
C ARG A 69 1.68 5.87 -6.75
N HIS A 70 1.14 6.01 -5.54
CA HIS A 70 1.90 6.15 -4.31
C HIS A 70 2.90 4.99 -4.16
N PRO A 71 4.19 5.25 -3.85
CA PRO A 71 5.21 4.20 -3.77
C PRO A 71 4.91 3.10 -2.74
N GLN A 72 4.15 3.43 -1.69
CA GLN A 72 3.72 2.50 -0.65
C GLN A 72 2.30 1.97 -0.84
N ARG A 73 1.65 2.22 -1.99
CA ARG A 73 0.32 1.69 -2.27
C ARG A 73 0.36 0.16 -2.17
N PRO A 74 -0.53 -0.47 -1.38
CA PRO A 74 -0.59 -1.93 -1.31
C PRO A 74 -0.97 -2.55 -2.66
N TYR A 75 -0.31 -3.65 -3.00
CA TYR A 75 -0.52 -4.46 -4.21
C TYR A 75 -1.31 -5.73 -3.91
N THR A 76 -1.58 -6.52 -4.94
CA THR A 76 -2.39 -7.75 -4.85
C THR A 76 -1.90 -8.69 -3.75
N LEU A 77 -0.60 -8.98 -3.71
CA LEU A 77 -0.02 -9.87 -2.69
C LEU A 77 -0.07 -9.29 -1.25
N ASP A 78 -0.27 -7.99 -1.08
CA ASP A 78 -0.44 -7.40 0.25
C ASP A 78 -1.86 -7.61 0.79
N TYR A 79 -2.87 -7.58 -0.10
CA TYR A 79 -4.26 -7.82 0.27
C TYR A 79 -4.57 -9.30 0.48
N ILE A 80 -3.92 -10.19 -0.27
CA ILE A 80 -4.21 -11.63 -0.21
C ILE A 80 -4.16 -12.22 1.21
N PRO A 81 -3.08 -12.05 2.00
CA PRO A 81 -3.00 -12.61 3.36
C PRO A 81 -3.93 -11.91 4.36
N LEU A 82 -4.43 -10.70 4.05
CA LEU A 82 -5.35 -9.96 4.92
C LEU A 82 -6.82 -10.36 4.69
N ILE A 83 -7.15 -10.84 3.49
CA ILE A 83 -8.54 -11.10 3.07
C ILE A 83 -8.82 -12.59 2.89
N PHE A 84 -7.86 -13.35 2.39
CA PHE A 84 -8.04 -14.75 2.00
C PHE A 84 -7.21 -15.69 2.88
N THR A 85 -7.67 -16.93 2.95
CA THR A 85 -6.99 -18.04 3.61
C THR A 85 -6.64 -19.12 2.59
N GLU A 86 -5.69 -20.00 2.92
CA GLU A 86 -5.29 -21.13 2.05
C GLU A 86 -4.93 -20.71 0.60
N PHE A 87 -4.33 -19.53 0.43
CA PHE A 87 -3.92 -19.08 -0.90
C PHE A 87 -2.79 -19.94 -1.45
N GLN A 88 -3.00 -20.53 -2.62
CA GLN A 88 -2.01 -21.29 -3.37
C GLN A 88 -1.84 -20.65 -4.75
N GLU A 89 -0.69 -20.01 -4.97
CA GLU A 89 -0.36 -19.40 -6.25
C GLU A 89 -0.16 -20.47 -7.33
N LEU A 90 -0.71 -20.20 -8.52
CA LEU A 90 -0.65 -21.05 -9.69
C LEU A 90 0.12 -20.34 -10.81
N HIS A 91 1.06 -21.06 -11.42
CA HIS A 91 2.00 -20.50 -12.38
C HIS A 91 1.73 -20.98 -13.81
N GLY A 92 2.16 -20.18 -14.79
CA GLY A 92 2.25 -20.54 -16.20
C GLY A 92 0.95 -20.46 -16.98
N ASP A 93 1.08 -20.24 -18.29
CA ASP A 93 0.01 -20.24 -19.28
C ASP A 93 -0.14 -21.60 -20.03
N ARG A 94 0.71 -22.59 -19.68
CA ARG A 94 0.83 -23.91 -20.35
C ARG A 94 1.21 -23.87 -21.83
N THR A 95 1.68 -22.73 -22.33
CA THR A 95 1.95 -22.53 -23.76
C THR A 95 3.32 -21.91 -24.01
N PHE A 96 3.69 -20.87 -23.27
CA PHE A 96 4.91 -20.11 -23.50
C PHE A 96 5.71 -19.89 -22.21
N ALA A 97 5.13 -19.18 -21.23
CA ALA A 97 5.85 -18.79 -20.02
C ALA A 97 4.90 -18.47 -18.86
N ASP A 98 5.47 -18.33 -17.66
CA ASP A 98 4.82 -17.70 -16.51
C ASP A 98 5.14 -16.20 -16.49
N ASP A 99 4.11 -15.36 -16.46
CA ASP A 99 4.28 -13.91 -16.36
C ASP A 99 4.24 -13.46 -14.90
N PRO A 100 5.36 -12.95 -14.34
CA PRO A 100 5.43 -12.50 -12.95
C PRO A 100 4.63 -11.20 -12.69
N ALA A 101 4.16 -10.51 -13.73
CA ALA A 101 3.28 -9.34 -13.59
C ALA A 101 1.84 -9.74 -13.20
N ILE A 102 1.42 -10.99 -13.45
CA ILE A 102 0.12 -11.53 -13.05
C ILE A 102 0.33 -12.60 -11.98
N VAL A 103 -0.22 -12.35 -10.80
CA VAL A 103 -0.33 -13.34 -9.73
C VAL A 103 -1.76 -13.88 -9.72
N GLY A 104 -1.91 -15.17 -9.49
CA GLY A 104 -3.23 -15.75 -9.35
C GLY A 104 -3.19 -17.16 -8.79
N GLY A 105 -4.28 -17.59 -8.17
CA GLY A 105 -4.31 -18.83 -7.43
C GLY A 105 -5.64 -19.08 -6.74
N VAL A 106 -5.81 -20.31 -6.25
CA VAL A 106 -6.97 -20.70 -5.45
C VAL A 106 -6.80 -20.20 -4.03
N ALA A 107 -7.89 -19.75 -3.42
CA ALA A 107 -7.92 -19.29 -2.03
C ALA A 107 -9.29 -19.60 -1.41
N ARG A 108 -9.45 -19.28 -0.14
CA ARG A 108 -10.73 -19.27 0.55
C ARG A 108 -11.09 -17.87 1.05
N LEU A 109 -12.28 -17.42 0.70
CA LEU A 109 -12.93 -16.24 1.27
C LEU A 109 -14.06 -16.70 2.18
N GLU A 110 -13.94 -16.47 3.48
CA GLU A 110 -14.91 -16.94 4.48
C GLU A 110 -15.24 -18.44 4.34
N GLY A 111 -14.20 -19.25 4.10
CA GLY A 111 -14.31 -20.69 3.89
C GLY A 111 -14.77 -21.11 2.49
N LYS A 112 -15.27 -20.18 1.64
CA LYS A 112 -15.69 -20.48 0.27
C LYS A 112 -14.50 -20.48 -0.69
N PRO A 113 -14.32 -21.53 -1.52
CA PRO A 113 -13.24 -21.55 -2.50
C PRO A 113 -13.46 -20.47 -3.56
N VAL A 114 -12.42 -19.70 -3.85
CA VAL A 114 -12.41 -18.61 -4.83
C VAL A 114 -11.12 -18.63 -5.64
N MET A 115 -11.19 -18.12 -6.87
CA MET A 115 -10.00 -17.83 -7.68
C MET A 115 -9.65 -16.34 -7.52
N VAL A 116 -8.40 -16.06 -7.16
CA VAL A 116 -7.87 -14.69 -7.04
C VAL A 116 -6.90 -14.47 -8.18
N ILE A 117 -7.04 -13.34 -8.89
CA ILE A 117 -6.13 -12.94 -9.97
C ILE A 117 -5.91 -11.43 -9.86
N GLY A 118 -4.66 -10.97 -9.98
CA GLY A 118 -4.36 -9.56 -9.93
C GLY A 118 -2.98 -9.20 -10.48
N HIS A 119 -2.79 -7.90 -10.71
CA HIS A 119 -1.51 -7.36 -11.15
C HIS A 119 -0.57 -7.22 -9.96
N GLN A 120 0.71 -7.59 -10.15
CA GLN A 120 1.74 -7.43 -9.13
C GLN A 120 2.89 -6.58 -9.69
N LYS A 121 3.08 -5.39 -9.10
CA LYS A 121 4.04 -4.38 -9.59
C LYS A 121 5.44 -4.50 -9.02
N GLY A 122 5.55 -4.97 -7.78
CA GLY A 122 6.79 -5.05 -7.02
C GLY A 122 7.14 -3.77 -6.25
N ARG A 123 7.74 -3.93 -5.07
CA ARG A 123 8.04 -2.83 -4.13
C ARG A 123 9.42 -2.24 -4.40
N ASP A 124 10.44 -3.09 -4.46
CA ASP A 124 11.82 -2.68 -4.72
C ASP A 124 12.13 -2.60 -6.23
N THR A 125 13.28 -2.01 -6.57
CA THR A 125 13.68 -1.86 -7.98
C THR A 125 13.90 -3.20 -8.69
N ARG A 126 14.40 -4.22 -7.98
CA ARG A 126 14.67 -5.55 -8.57
C ARG A 126 13.36 -6.26 -8.88
N GLU A 127 12.40 -6.22 -7.95
CA GLU A 127 11.08 -6.78 -8.07
C GLU A 127 10.27 -6.06 -9.15
N LYS A 128 10.37 -4.73 -9.24
CA LYS A 128 9.74 -3.96 -10.32
C LYS A 128 10.22 -4.38 -11.69
N VAL A 129 11.53 -4.57 -11.86
CA VAL A 129 12.09 -5.07 -13.13
C VAL A 129 11.64 -6.50 -13.40
N HIS A 130 11.71 -7.37 -12.39
CA HIS A 130 11.29 -8.77 -12.52
C HIS A 130 9.82 -8.90 -12.94
N ARG A 131 8.92 -8.12 -12.32
CA ARG A 131 7.48 -8.14 -12.58
C ARG A 131 7.04 -7.17 -13.66
N ASN A 132 7.98 -6.64 -14.45
CA ASN A 132 7.72 -5.67 -15.53
C ASN A 132 6.80 -4.50 -15.10
N PHE A 133 7.01 -3.97 -13.89
CA PHE A 133 6.20 -2.89 -13.30
C PHE A 133 4.69 -3.20 -13.22
N GLY A 134 4.30 -4.47 -13.19
CA GLY A 134 2.92 -4.92 -13.22
C GLY A 134 2.26 -4.77 -14.60
N MET A 135 3.06 -4.65 -15.66
CA MET A 135 2.60 -4.60 -17.04
C MET A 135 2.68 -6.00 -17.64
N PRO A 136 1.55 -6.71 -17.79
CA PRO A 136 1.56 -8.08 -18.28
C PRO A 136 1.82 -8.14 -19.78
N ARG A 137 2.51 -9.22 -20.17
CA ARG A 137 2.70 -9.65 -21.56
C ARG A 137 1.53 -10.54 -21.99
N PRO A 138 1.41 -10.91 -23.28
CA PRO A 138 0.33 -11.79 -23.75
C PRO A 138 0.21 -13.11 -22.99
N GLU A 139 1.31 -13.71 -22.55
CA GLU A 139 1.36 -14.88 -21.69
C GLU A 139 0.67 -14.66 -20.32
N GLY A 140 0.78 -13.47 -19.73
CA GLY A 140 0.10 -13.13 -18.47
C GLY A 140 -1.42 -13.10 -18.62
N TYR A 141 -1.93 -12.54 -19.73
CA TYR A 141 -3.36 -12.58 -20.03
C TYR A 141 -3.87 -14.00 -20.30
N ARG A 142 -3.07 -14.85 -20.98
CA ARG A 142 -3.41 -16.26 -21.19
C ARG A 142 -3.40 -17.06 -19.88
N LYS A 143 -2.44 -16.78 -18.99
CA LYS A 143 -2.43 -17.31 -17.61
C LYS A 143 -3.71 -16.91 -16.87
N ALA A 144 -4.10 -15.64 -16.90
CA ALA A 144 -5.31 -15.16 -16.24
C ALA A 144 -6.57 -15.86 -16.80
N MET A 145 -6.69 -15.97 -18.12
CA MET A 145 -7.78 -16.69 -18.80
C MET A 145 -7.86 -18.15 -18.36
N ARG A 146 -6.73 -18.87 -18.38
CA ARG A 146 -6.62 -20.26 -17.91
C ARG A 146 -7.05 -20.46 -16.46
N LEU A 147 -6.85 -19.45 -15.61
CA LEU A 147 -7.27 -19.50 -14.20
C LEU A 147 -8.76 -19.21 -14.02
N MET A 148 -9.41 -18.55 -14.97
CA MET A 148 -10.85 -18.26 -14.93
C MET A 148 -11.71 -19.40 -15.49
N GLU A 149 -11.15 -20.19 -16.40
CA GLU A 149 -11.77 -21.42 -16.97
C GLU A 149 -11.81 -22.58 -15.97
#